data_AF-A0A7X6YE80-F1
#
_entry.id   AF-A0A7X6YE80-F1
#
_cell.length_a   1.000
_cell.length_b   1.000
_cell.length_c   1.000
_cell.angle_alpha   90.00
_cell.angle_beta   90.00
_cell.angle_gamma   90.00
#
_symmetry.space_group_name_H-M   'P 1'
#
loop_
_entity.id
_entity.type
_entity.pdbx_description
1 polymer ?
#
loop_
_entity_poly.entity_id
_entity_poly.type
_entity_poly.pdbx_seq_one_letter_code
_entity_poly.pdbx_strand_id
1 'polypeptide(L)' 'CLGGSAACANFDYSQPLNEIVLLGVAAIEEGSGKRLDWDGKTGRFTHDAAANKFLSRPNREGWGLS' A
#
# COMPACT_ATOMS: atom_id res chain seq x y z
N CYS A 1 5.79 20.93 5.41
CA CYS A 1 6.19 21.67 4.19
C CYS A 1 5.86 23.16 4.38
N LEU A 2 6.67 24.07 3.85
CA LEU A 2 6.64 25.53 4.11
C LEU A 2 5.45 26.30 3.49
N GLY A 3 4.29 25.66 3.28
CA GLY A 3 3.04 26.33 2.88
C GLY A 3 2.94 26.84 1.43
N GLY A 4 3.89 26.49 0.55
CA GLY A 4 3.87 26.86 -0.87
C GLY A 4 2.91 26.04 -1.74
N SER A 5 2.96 26.25 -3.05
CA SER A 5 2.21 25.47 -4.04
C SER A 5 2.47 23.96 -3.88
N ALA A 6 1.44 23.15 -4.15
CA ALA A 6 1.56 21.70 -4.06
C ALA A 6 2.71 21.18 -4.93
N ALA A 7 3.46 20.22 -4.41
CA ALA A 7 4.48 19.53 -5.19
C ALA A 7 3.81 18.76 -6.35
N CYS A 8 4.54 18.61 -7.47
CA CYS A 8 4.07 17.82 -8.62
C CYS A 8 3.76 16.36 -8.26
N ALA A 9 4.40 15.82 -7.22
CA ALA A 9 4.17 14.49 -6.67
C ALA A 9 3.66 14.56 -5.22
N ASN A 10 2.62 15.36 -5.00
CA ASN A 10 1.96 15.43 -3.70
C ASN A 10 1.22 14.12 -3.38
N PHE A 11 0.82 13.93 -2.13
CA PHE A 11 0.13 12.70 -1.70
C PHE A 11 -1.21 12.49 -2.39
N ASP A 12 -2.00 13.54 -2.64
CA ASP A 12 -3.30 13.40 -3.32
C ASP A 12 -3.16 12.79 -4.72
N TYR A 13 -2.06 13.08 -5.41
CA TYR A 13 -1.73 12.48 -6.71
C TYR A 13 -0.98 11.15 -6.58
N SER A 14 0.09 11.11 -5.78
CA SER A 14 1.02 9.98 -5.74
C SER A 14 0.54 8.80 -4.90
N GLN A 15 -0.30 9.02 -3.89
CA GLN A 15 -0.85 7.95 -3.05
C GLN A 15 -1.66 6.92 -3.86
N PRO A 16 -2.69 7.29 -4.67
CA PRO A 16 -3.49 6.30 -5.41
C PRO A 16 -2.66 5.52 -6.44
N LEU A 17 -1.65 6.17 -7.05
CA LEU A 17 -0.71 5.49 -7.94
C LEU A 17 0.11 4.44 -7.21
N ASN A 18 0.65 4.79 -6.04
CA ASN A 18 1.43 3.88 -5.23
C ASN A 18 0.58 2.72 -4.68
N GLU A 19 -0.69 2.99 -4.35
CA GLU A 19 -1.66 1.97 -3.94
C GLU A 19 -1.84 0.92 -5.05
N ILE A 20 -2.07 1.33 -6.30
CA ILE A 20 -2.21 0.40 -7.44
C ILE A 20 -0.98 -0.49 -7.59
N VAL A 21 0.23 0.09 -7.48
CA VAL A 21 1.48 -0.69 -7.56
C VAL A 21 1.58 -1.70 -6.42
N LEU A 22 1.25 -1.29 -5.19
CA LEU A 22 1.27 -2.17 -4.02
C LEU A 22 0.30 -3.35 -4.17
N LEU A 23 -0.91 -3.11 -4.70
CA LEU A 23 -1.89 -4.16 -4.97
C LEU A 23 -1.39 -5.16 -6.02
N GLY A 24 -0.72 -4.67 -7.08
CA GLY A 24 -0.10 -5.54 -8.08
C GLY A 24 0.98 -6.43 -7.49
N VAL A 25 1.87 -5.87 -6.67
CA VAL A 25 2.91 -6.64 -5.96
C VAL A 25 2.29 -7.68 -5.03
N ALA A 26 1.29 -7.29 -4.23
CA ALA A 26 0.63 -8.21 -3.30
C ALA A 26 -0.07 -9.37 -4.04
N ALA A 27 -0.66 -9.12 -5.21
CA ALA A 27 -1.27 -10.16 -6.04
C ALA A 27 -0.24 -11.13 -6.63
N ILE A 28 0.91 -10.63 -7.08
CA ILE A 28 2.01 -11.47 -7.59
C ILE A 28 2.58 -12.34 -6.48
N GLU A 29 2.83 -11.76 -5.30
CA GLU A 29 3.40 -12.47 -4.14
C GLU A 29 2.44 -13.49 -3.53
N GLU A 30 1.12 -13.23 -3.55
CA GLU A 30 0.12 -14.22 -3.13
C GLU A 30 0.11 -15.43 -4.07
N GLY A 31 0.21 -15.20 -5.39
CA GLY A 31 0.63 -16.20 -6.37
C GLY A 31 -0.37 -17.33 -6.67
N SER A 32 -1.55 -17.38 -6.05
CA SER A 32 -2.54 -18.43 -6.31
C SER A 32 -3.36 -18.19 -7.59
N GLY A 33 -3.33 -16.97 -8.13
CA GLY A 33 -4.14 -16.54 -9.26
C GLY A 33 -5.63 -16.35 -8.93
N LYS A 34 -6.02 -16.49 -7.66
CA LYS A 34 -7.40 -16.21 -7.24
C LYS A 34 -7.67 -14.70 -7.25
N ARG A 35 -8.94 -14.34 -7.35
CA ARG A 35 -9.38 -12.95 -7.23
C ARG A 35 -9.16 -12.46 -5.80
N LEU A 36 -8.49 -11.32 -5.66
CA LEU A 36 -8.35 -10.58 -4.41
C LEU A 36 -9.29 -9.37 -4.45
N ASP A 37 -10.15 -9.24 -3.44
CA ASP A 37 -11.04 -8.08 -3.30
C ASP A 37 -10.43 -7.06 -2.33
N TRP A 38 -10.29 -5.82 -2.81
CA TRP A 38 -9.64 -4.72 -2.11
C TRP A 38 -10.67 -3.77 -1.49
N ASP A 39 -10.50 -3.44 -0.22
CA ASP A 39 -11.21 -2.35 0.45
C ASP A 39 -10.27 -1.15 0.64
N GLY A 40 -10.37 -0.20 -0.29
CA GLY A 40 -9.58 1.04 -0.24
C GLY A 40 -9.91 1.98 0.91
N LYS A 41 -11.03 1.78 1.63
CA LYS A 41 -11.33 2.59 2.83
C LYS A 41 -10.54 2.11 4.04
N THR A 42 -10.41 0.79 4.19
CA THR A 42 -9.65 0.20 5.31
C THR A 42 -8.20 -0.12 4.95
N GLY A 43 -7.87 -0.09 3.65
CA GLY A 43 -6.53 -0.34 3.14
C GLY A 43 -6.13 -1.80 3.23
N ARG A 44 -7.06 -2.74 3.00
CA ARG A 44 -6.83 -4.19 3.17
C ARG A 44 -7.59 -5.05 2.17
N PHE A 45 -7.09 -6.26 1.95
CA PHE A 45 -7.87 -7.30 1.26
C PHE A 45 -8.92 -7.88 2.21
N THR A 46 -10.17 -7.98 1.76
CA THR A 46 -11.32 -8.33 2.61
C THR A 46 -11.32 -9.78 3.09
N HIS A 47 -10.78 -10.70 2.28
CA HIS A 47 -10.85 -12.15 2.52
C HIS A 47 -9.51 -12.86 2.38
N ASP A 48 -8.39 -12.14 2.46
CA ASP A 48 -7.06 -12.73 2.27
C ASP A 48 -6.02 -12.21 3.27
N ALA A 49 -5.79 -12.99 4.33
CA ALA A 49 -4.76 -12.70 5.31
C ALA A 49 -3.33 -12.89 4.79
N ALA A 50 -3.12 -13.71 3.76
CA ALA A 50 -1.80 -13.93 3.16
C ALA A 50 -1.40 -12.73 2.31
N ALA A 51 -2.27 -12.24 1.43
CA ALA A 51 -2.07 -11.05 0.63
C ALA A 51 -1.85 -9.80 1.51
N ASN A 52 -2.61 -9.68 2.61
CA ASN A 52 -2.46 -8.58 3.57
C ASN A 52 -1.06 -8.50 4.22
N LYS A 53 -0.30 -9.61 4.29
CA LYS A 53 1.08 -9.58 4.82
C LYS A 53 2.02 -8.75 3.95
N PHE A 54 1.73 -8.65 2.65
CA PHE A 54 2.58 -7.94 1.70
C PHE A 54 2.32 -6.43 1.65
N LEU A 55 1.26 -5.95 2.31
CA LEU A 55 0.92 -4.53 2.40
C LEU A 55 1.82 -3.74 3.36
N SER A 56 2.61 -4.44 4.18
CA SER A 56 3.55 -3.82 5.11
C SER A 56 4.90 -4.54 5.06
N ARG A 57 5.94 -3.81 5.47
CA ARG A 57 7.27 -4.37 5.68
C ARG A 57 7.65 -4.10 7.13
N PRO A 58 8.36 -5.03 7.80
CA PRO A 58 8.92 -4.73 9.11
C PRO A 58 9.87 -3.54 8.97
N ASN A 59 9.71 -2.54 9.84
CA ASN A 59 10.64 -1.42 9.89
C ASN A 59 12.03 -1.94 10.27
N ARG A 60 13.06 -1.31 9.71
CA ARG A 60 14.44 -1.59 10.11
C ARG A 60 14.63 -1.24 11.59
N GLU A 61 15.49 -1.97 12.27
CA GLU A 61 15.86 -1.68 13.67
C GLU A 61 16.26 -0.21 13.83
N GLY A 62 15.71 0.45 14.85
CA GLY A 62 15.90 1.89 15.11
C GLY A 62 15.05 2.84 14.26
N TRP A 63 14.20 2.34 13.37
CA TRP A 63 13.30 3.15 12.50
C TRP A 63 11.81 2.95 12.82
N GLY A 64 11.50 2.53 14.05
CA GLY A 64 10.12 2.52 14.55
C GLY A 64 9.59 3.95 14.67
N LEU A 65 8.35 4.19 14.25
CA LEU A 65 7.65 5.43 14.56
C LEU A 65 7.30 5.40 16.06
N SER A 66 7.89 6.31 16.84
CA SER A 66 7.57 6.55 18.26
C SER A 66 6.31 7.40 18.41
#